data_AF-E4YK52-F1
#
_entry.id   AF-E4YK52-F1
#
_cell.length_a   1.000
_cell.length_b   1.000
_cell.length_c   1.000
_cell.angle_alpha   90.00
_cell.angle_beta   90.00
_cell.angle_gamma   90.00
#
_symmetry.space_group_name_H-M   'P 1'
#
loop_
_entity.id
_entity.type
_entity.pdbx_description
1 polymer ?
#
loop_
_entity_poly.entity_id
_entity_poly.type
_entity_poly.pdbx_seq_one_letter_code
_entity_poly.pdbx_strand_id
1 'polypeptide(L)' 'MALNSLSFVAPCNQVTVLLGKNGAGKSTTMNLLSGMLEPTSGTCLVGEHNIATQTTDARKFLGLCPQFL' A
#
# COMPACT_ATOMS: atom_id res chain seq x y z
N MET A 1 -16.74 -2.13 5.00
CA MET A 1 -15.92 -0.89 5.04
C MET A 1 -14.51 -1.27 4.63
N ALA A 2 -13.99 -0.71 3.54
CA ALA A 2 -12.77 -1.26 2.92
C ALA A 2 -11.49 -0.92 3.70
N LEU A 3 -11.37 0.29 4.24
CA LEU A 3 -10.35 0.79 5.19
C LEU A 3 -10.84 2.16 5.69
N ASN A 4 -10.64 2.50 6.97
CA ASN A 4 -10.97 3.83 7.51
C ASN A 4 -9.81 4.34 8.36
N SER A 5 -9.11 5.38 7.88
CA SER A 5 -8.01 6.06 8.59
C SER A 5 -6.87 5.15 9.08
N LEU A 6 -6.42 4.22 8.23
CA LEU A 6 -5.20 3.44 8.52
C LEU A 6 -3.97 4.35 8.45
N SER A 7 -3.11 4.28 9.46
CA SER A 7 -1.82 4.99 9.48
C SER A 7 -0.75 4.06 10.05
N PHE A 8 0.28 3.79 9.27
CA PHE A 8 1.44 2.99 9.68
C PHE A 8 2.67 3.38 8.86
N VAL A 9 3.83 2.96 9.35
CA VAL A 9 5.11 3.06 8.63
C VAL A 9 5.69 1.66 8.53
N ALA A 10 6.19 1.31 7.35
CA ALA A 10 6.98 0.09 7.12
C ALA A 10 8.44 0.49 6.93
N PRO A 11 9.32 0.30 7.94
CA PRO A 11 10.71 0.75 7.87
C PRO A 11 11.53 -0.02 6.82
N CYS A 12 12.51 0.66 6.22
CA CYS A 12 13.50 0.02 5.37
C CYS A 12 14.27 -1.06 6.15
N ASN A 13 14.70 -2.11 5.45
CA ASN A 13 15.44 -3.24 6.00
C ASN A 13 14.71 -4.00 7.13
N GLN A 14 13.38 -3.90 7.19
CA GLN A 14 12.56 -4.65 8.14
C GLN A 14 11.44 -5.39 7.42
N VAL A 15 11.15 -6.61 7.89
CA VAL A 15 9.95 -7.33 7.48
C VAL A 15 8.76 -6.79 8.27
N THR A 16 7.82 -6.18 7.56
CA THR A 16 6.54 -5.72 8.12
C THR A 16 5.43 -6.66 7.67
N VAL A 17 4.58 -7.12 8.60
CA VAL A 17 3.49 -8.06 8.31
C VAL A 17 2.15 -7.43 8.63
N LEU A 18 1.25 -7.40 7.65
CA LEU A 18 -0.14 -6.96 7.84
C LEU A 18 -1.04 -8.18 8.10
N LEU A 19 -1.39 -8.41 9.37
CA LEU A 19 -2.20 -9.56 9.80
C LEU A 19 -3.64 -9.14 10.13
N GLY A 20 -4.61 -9.96 9.73
CA GLY A 20 -6.02 -9.73 10.03
C GLY A 20 -6.94 -10.75 9.37
N LYS A 21 -8.20 -10.82 9.79
CA LYS A 21 -9.22 -11.72 9.21
C LYS A 21 -9.51 -11.39 7.74
N ASN A 22 -10.16 -12.30 7.02
CA ASN A 22 -10.66 -12.02 5.67
C ASN A 22 -11.66 -10.85 5.72
N GLY A 23 -11.57 -9.94 4.75
CA GLY A 23 -12.38 -8.72 4.73
C GLY A 23 -11.85 -7.57 5.62
N ALA A 24 -10.75 -7.75 6.36
CA ALA A 24 -10.17 -6.68 7.18
C ALA A 24 -9.46 -5.56 6.38
N GLY A 25 -9.42 -5.65 5.05
CA GLY A 25 -8.81 -4.63 4.19
C GLY A 25 -7.36 -4.89 3.76
N LYS A 26 -6.75 -6.04 4.07
CA LYS A 26 -5.34 -6.35 3.73
C LYS A 26 -5.01 -6.16 2.25
N SER A 27 -5.76 -6.82 1.37
CA SER A 27 -5.54 -6.73 -0.08
C SER A 27 -5.84 -5.31 -0.58
N THR A 28 -6.83 -4.63 0.02
CA THR A 28 -7.09 -3.21 -0.25
C THR A 28 -5.89 -2.33 0.12
N THR A 29 -5.25 -2.55 1.28
CA THR A 29 -4.02 -1.85 1.67
C THR A 29 -2.90 -2.10 0.67
N MET A 30 -2.66 -3.36 0.27
CA MET A 30 -1.63 -3.69 -0.72
C MET A 30 -1.89 -3.03 -2.09
N ASN A 31 -3.15 -2.94 -2.50
CA ASN A 31 -3.53 -2.28 -3.74
C ASN A 31 -3.33 -0.76 -3.68
N LEU A 32 -3.57 -0.14 -2.51
CA LEU A 32 -3.26 1.28 -2.28
C LEU A 32 -1.75 1.54 -2.32
N LEU A 33 -0.96 0.73 -1.61
CA LEU A 33 0.52 0.86 -1.58
C LEU A 33 1.17 0.71 -2.96
N SER A 34 0.55 -0.10 -3.83
CA SER A 34 1.03 -0.32 -5.20
C SER A 34 0.48 0.64 -6.24
N GLY A 35 -0.46 1.50 -5.84
CA GLY A 35 -1.16 2.41 -6.74
C GLY A 35 -2.02 1.68 -7.76
N MET A 36 -2.51 0.47 -7.45
CA MET A 36 -3.57 -0.19 -8.21
C MET A 36 -4.96 0.34 -7.83
N LEU A 37 -5.08 0.90 -6.63
CA LEU A 37 -6.25 1.60 -6.14
C LEU A 37 -5.83 3.00 -5.73
N GLU A 38 -6.60 4.02 -6.11
CA GLU A 38 -6.40 5.37 -5.62
C GLU A 38 -7.08 5.56 -4.24
N PRO A 39 -6.41 6.21 -3.27
CA PRO A 39 -7.03 6.52 -2.00
C PRO A 39 -8.12 7.58 -2.18
N THR A 40 -9.29 7.37 -1.57
CA THR A 40 -10.34 8.41 -1.53
C THR A 40 -9.90 9.64 -0.74
N SER A 41 -9.02 9.46 0.26
CA SER A 41 -8.40 10.53 1.04
C SER A 41 -7.11 10.03 1.70
N GLY A 42 -6.29 10.97 2.16
CA GLY A 42 -5.00 10.67 2.81
C GLY A 42 -3.82 10.62 1.83
N THR A 43 -2.70 10.10 2.29
CA THR A 43 -1.45 10.07 1.52
C THR A 43 -0.73 8.76 1.78
N CYS A 44 -0.11 8.22 0.72
CA CYS A 44 0.69 7.02 0.79
C CYS A 44 2.01 7.28 0.08
N LEU A 45 3.12 7.07 0.79
CA LEU A 45 4.47 7.27 0.30
C LEU A 45 5.17 5.93 0.15
N VAL A 46 5.88 5.75 -0.97
CA VAL A 46 6.80 4.63 -1.20
C VAL A 46 8.17 5.22 -1.47
N GLY A 47 9.09 5.01 -0.52
CA GLY A 47 10.28 5.86 -0.42
C GLY A 47 9.85 7.32 -0.21
N GLU A 48 10.39 8.23 -1.02
CA GLU A 48 10.09 9.66 -0.99
C GLU A 48 8.97 10.08 -1.97
N HIS A 49 8.30 9.13 -2.62
CA HIS A 49 7.35 9.40 -3.70
C HIS A 49 5.92 9.12 -3.26
N ASN A 50 5.02 10.07 -3.51
CA ASN A 50 3.59 9.83 -3.31
C ASN A 50 3.06 8.90 -4.41
N ILE A 51 2.49 7.77 -4.02
CA ILE A 51 2.03 6.74 -4.97
C ILE A 51 0.92 7.24 -5.90
N ALA A 52 0.11 8.21 -5.48
CA ALA A 52 -1.00 8.75 -6.27
C ALA A 52 -0.56 9.80 -7.29
N THR A 53 0.45 10.61 -6.98
CA THR A 53 0.91 11.71 -7.86
C THR A 53 2.22 11.41 -8.58
N GLN A 54 3.03 10.49 -8.07
CA GLN A 54 4.37 10.13 -8.56
C GLN A 54 4.47 8.61 -8.76
N THR A 55 3.40 7.98 -9.26
CA THR A 55 3.24 6.51 -9.32
C THR A 55 4.41 5.82 -10.03
N THR A 56 4.89 6.36 -11.14
CA THR A 56 5.98 5.76 -11.93
C THR A 56 7.27 5.68 -11.12
N ASP A 57 7.62 6.73 -10.38
CA ASP A 57 8.84 6.75 -9.58
C ASP A 57 8.69 5.91 -8.32
N ALA A 58 7.52 5.96 -7.66
CA ALA A 58 7.19 5.13 -6.52
C ALA A 58 7.31 3.62 -6.85
N ARG A 59 6.81 3.18 -8.01
CA ARG A 59 6.84 1.77 -8.44
C ARG A 59 8.25 1.23 -8.72
N LYS A 60 9.25 2.10 -8.96
CA LYS A 60 10.65 1.65 -9.09
C LYS A 60 11.20 1.04 -7.78
N PHE A 61 10.59 1.38 -6.65
CA PHE A 61 10.98 0.89 -5.33
C PHE A 61 10.07 -0.25 -4.81
N LEU A 62 9.12 -0.73 -5.63
CA LEU A 62 8.10 -1.67 -5.19
C LEU A 62 8.04 -2.90 -6.11
N GLY A 63 8.19 -4.10 -5.53
CA GLY A 63 7.80 -5.35 -6.15
C GLY A 63 6.47 -5.83 -5.57
N LEU A 64 5.53 -6.26 -6.41
CA LEU A 64 4.24 -6.80 -5.98
C LEU A 64 4.04 -8.22 -6.50
N CYS A 65 3.76 -9.15 -5.58
CA CYS A 65 3.28 -10.48 -5.90
C CYS A 65 1.76 -10.50 -5.68
N PRO A 66 0.94 -10.59 -6.73
CA PRO A 66 -0.51 -10.55 -6.60
C PRO A 66 -1.02 -11.80 -5.89
N GLN A 67 -2.16 -11.67 -5.19
CA GLN A 67 -2.79 -12.77 -4.47
C GLN A 67 -3.25 -13.91 -5.39
N PHE A 68 -3.57 -13.59 -6.64
CA PHE A 68 -3.96 -14.53 -7.68
C PHE A 68 -3.12 -14.24 -8.94
N LEU A 69 -2.74 -15.31 -9.64
CA LEU A 69 -2.07 -15.28 -10.95
C LEU A 69 -3.10 -15.35 -12.06
#